data_AF-A0A132MIZ5-F1
#
_entry.id   AF-A0A132MIZ5-F1
#
_cell.length_a   1.000
_cell.length_b   1.000
_cell.length_c   1.000
_cell.angle_alpha   90.00
_cell.angle_beta   90.00
_cell.angle_gamma   90.00
#
_symmetry.space_group_name_H-M   'P 1'
#
loop_
_entity.id
_entity.type
_entity.pdbx_description
1 polymer ?
#
loop_
_entity_poly.entity_id
_entity_poly.type
_entity_poly.pdbx_seq_one_letter_code
_entity_poly.pdbx_strand_id
1 'polypeptide(L)'
;MATQTPEQILDAVAHGDAPVLEQLAQMHIDTMENSGLDERTYHLVRLAALIALDSAPVSYLVNLGMARKAGVSATEVQGVFTAIAPIVGTARVASAAGSVLRALGMGEAIKKQR
;
A
#
# COMPACT_ATOMS: atom_id res chain seq x y z
N MET A 1 -1.85 -0.58 38.05
CA MET A 1 -2.19 -0.48 36.62
C MET A 1 -2.45 -1.89 36.15
N ALA A 2 -3.63 -2.20 35.60
CA ALA A 2 -3.90 -3.55 35.10
C ALA A 2 -2.99 -3.82 33.90
N THR A 3 -2.13 -4.83 34.00
CA THR A 3 -1.25 -5.25 32.90
C THR A 3 -2.12 -5.84 31.80
N GLN A 4 -2.09 -5.25 30.61
CA GLN A 4 -2.78 -5.78 29.43
C GLN A 4 -2.19 -7.16 29.08
N THR A 5 -3.04 -8.10 28.66
CA THR A 5 -2.57 -9.42 28.21
C THR A 5 -1.93 -9.30 26.81
N PRO A 6 -1.05 -10.23 26.42
CA PRO A 6 -0.45 -10.24 25.07
C PRO A 6 -1.49 -10.20 23.94
N GLU A 7 -2.64 -10.87 24.11
CA GLU A 7 -3.74 -10.89 23.14
C GLU A 7 -4.38 -9.51 23.00
N GLN A 8 -4.60 -8.79 24.10
CA GLN A 8 -5.15 -7.44 24.08
C GLN A 8 -4.21 -6.46 23.38
N ILE A 9 -2.90 -6.62 23.57
CA ILE A 9 -1.89 -5.81 22.89
C ILE A 9 -1.91 -6.12 21.38
N LEU A 10 -1.89 -7.39 20.99
CA LEU A 10 -1.91 -7.77 19.57
C LEU A 10 -3.22 -7.40 18.88
N ASP A 11 -4.35 -7.47 19.58
CA ASP A 11 -5.66 -7.04 19.08
C ASP A 11 -5.67 -5.54 18.81
N ALA A 12 -5.10 -4.74 19.72
CA ALA A 12 -4.90 -3.32 19.50
C ALA A 12 -4.02 -3.05 18.26
N VAL A 13 -2.90 -3.76 18.11
CA VAL A 13 -2.04 -3.64 16.90
C VAL A 13 -2.82 -4.01 15.62
N ALA A 14 -3.59 -5.08 15.64
CA ALA A 14 -4.37 -5.54 14.49
C ALA A 14 -5.47 -4.54 14.08
N HIS A 15 -6.06 -3.84 15.05
CA HIS A 15 -7.03 -2.76 14.80
C HIS A 15 -6.37 -1.43 14.42
N GLY A 16 -5.04 -1.39 14.32
CA GLY A 16 -4.31 -0.17 14.02
C GLY A 16 -4.45 0.85 15.15
N ASP A 17 -4.26 0.43 16.39
CA ASP A 17 -4.32 1.36 17.51
C ASP A 17 -3.31 2.51 17.34
N ALA A 18 -3.68 3.69 17.82
CA ALA A 18 -3.09 4.96 17.40
C ALA A 18 -1.54 5.03 17.48
N PRO A 19 -0.86 4.48 18.51
CA PRO A 19 0.60 4.55 18.60
C PRO A 19 1.33 3.84 17.44
N VAL A 20 0.80 2.70 16.97
CA VAL A 20 1.43 1.94 15.88
C VAL A 20 1.21 2.63 14.54
N LEU A 21 -0.01 3.10 14.28
CA LEU A 21 -0.29 3.84 13.05
C LEU A 21 0.50 5.14 12.96
N GLU A 22 0.67 5.85 14.07
CA GLU A 22 1.47 7.07 14.14
C GLU A 22 2.93 6.79 13.80
N GLN A 23 3.52 5.73 14.39
CA GLN A 23 4.89 5.31 14.05
C GLN A 23 5.03 4.97 12.56
N LEU A 24 4.07 4.23 11.99
CA LEU A 24 4.07 3.88 10.57
C LEU A 24 3.88 5.11 9.66
N ALA A 25 3.09 6.11 10.10
CA ALA A 25 2.94 7.37 9.39
C ALA A 25 4.26 8.17 9.43
N GLN A 26 4.89 8.25 10.60
CA GLN A 26 6.17 8.94 10.80
C GLN A 26 7.29 8.34 9.93
N MET A 27 7.30 7.03 9.71
CA MET A 27 8.26 6.37 8.81
C MET A 27 8.17 6.85 7.35
N HIS A 28 7.04 7.43 6.93
CA HIS A 28 6.85 7.92 5.57
C HIS A 28 7.11 9.41 5.42
N ILE A 29 7.19 10.16 6.52
CA ILE A 29 7.46 11.60 6.52
C ILE A 29 8.79 11.88 5.82
N ASP A 30 8.80 12.90 4.97
CA ASP A 30 9.92 13.38 4.16
C ASP A 30 10.56 12.34 3.22
N THR A 31 10.07 11.09 3.18
CA THR A 31 10.69 10.04 2.34
C THR A 31 10.67 10.36 0.85
N MET A 32 9.65 11.11 0.39
CA MET A 32 9.59 11.58 -1.00
C MET A 32 10.67 12.62 -1.27
N GLU A 33 10.73 13.67 -0.46
CA GLU A 33 11.73 14.75 -0.58
C GLU A 33 13.16 14.19 -0.47
N ASN A 34 13.42 13.35 0.53
CA ASN A 34 14.72 12.74 0.77
C ASN A 34 15.14 11.75 -0.34
N SER A 35 14.20 11.18 -1.10
CA SER A 35 14.51 10.28 -2.21
C SER A 35 15.09 11.00 -3.43
N GLY A 36 14.83 12.30 -3.58
CA GLY A 36 15.18 13.08 -4.77
C GLY A 36 14.42 12.69 -6.04
N LEU A 37 13.44 11.78 -5.95
CA LEU A 37 12.58 11.40 -7.07
C LEU A 37 11.48 12.46 -7.26
N ASP A 38 11.10 12.68 -8.52
CA ASP A 38 9.86 13.40 -8.79
C ASP A 38 8.65 12.60 -8.25
N GLU A 39 7.56 13.30 -7.94
CA GLU A 39 6.37 12.75 -7.28
C GLU A 39 5.81 11.52 -8.03
N ARG A 40 5.79 11.57 -9.36
CA ARG A 40 5.26 10.49 -10.20
C ARG A 40 6.16 9.27 -10.10
N THR A 41 7.46 9.43 -10.28
CA THR A 41 8.44 8.35 -10.16
C THR A 41 8.44 7.74 -8.76
N TYR A 42 8.36 8.56 -7.72
CA TYR A 42 8.26 8.10 -6.33
C TYR A 42 7.09 7.13 -6.12
N HIS A 43 5.90 7.48 -6.61
CA HIS A 43 4.73 6.61 -6.48
C HIS A 43 4.81 5.33 -7.32
N LEU A 44 5.43 5.38 -8.51
CA LEU A 44 5.67 4.18 -9.33
C LEU A 44 6.63 3.21 -8.63
N VAL A 45 7.71 3.71 -8.03
CA VAL A 45 8.67 2.90 -7.27
C VAL A 45 8.01 2.27 -6.05
N ARG A 46 7.19 3.02 -5.31
CA ARG A 46 6.42 2.48 -4.18
C ARG A 46 5.47 1.37 -4.63
N LEU A 47 4.76 1.56 -5.74
CA LEU A 47 3.88 0.54 -6.28
C LEU A 47 4.67 -0.73 -6.66
N ALA A 48 5.82 -0.59 -7.31
CA ALA A 48 6.68 -1.72 -7.64
C ALA A 48 7.13 -2.50 -6.38
N ALA A 49 7.49 -1.78 -5.31
CA ALA A 49 7.84 -2.37 -4.03
C ALA A 49 6.66 -3.13 -3.40
N LEU A 50 5.44 -2.57 -3.43
CA LEU A 50 4.25 -3.25 -2.91
C LEU A 50 3.98 -4.58 -3.64
N ILE A 51 4.15 -4.58 -4.96
CA ILE A 51 4.02 -5.78 -5.80
C ILE A 51 5.08 -6.80 -5.43
N ALA A 52 6.35 -6.38 -5.33
CA ALA A 52 7.45 -7.28 -4.98
C ALA A 52 7.26 -7.94 -3.60
N LEU A 53 6.73 -7.19 -2.64
CA LEU A 53 6.47 -7.64 -1.26
C LEU A 53 5.17 -8.42 -1.08
N ASP A 54 4.36 -8.58 -2.13
CA ASP A 54 3.02 -9.19 -2.05
C ASP A 54 2.13 -8.55 -0.98
N SER A 55 2.10 -7.22 -0.99
CA SER A 55 1.51 -6.44 0.09
C SER A 55 0.01 -6.73 0.30
N ALA A 56 -0.48 -6.44 1.51
CA ALA A 56 -1.91 -6.53 1.82
C ALA A 56 -2.74 -5.63 0.88
N PRO A 57 -3.97 -6.04 0.51
CA PRO A 57 -4.87 -5.25 -0.34
C PRO A 57 -5.06 -3.78 0.10
N VAL A 58 -5.16 -3.52 1.41
CA VAL A 58 -5.31 -2.15 1.94
C VAL A 58 -4.12 -1.25 1.60
N SER A 59 -2.90 -1.80 1.55
CA SER A 59 -1.69 -1.06 1.19
C SER A 59 -1.75 -0.55 -0.25
N TYR A 60 -2.33 -1.33 -1.17
CA TYR A 60 -2.58 -0.88 -2.54
C TYR A 60 -3.65 0.21 -2.60
N LEU A 61 -4.74 0.10 -1.83
CA LEU A 61 -5.80 1.10 -1.81
C LEU A 61 -5.26 2.50 -1.46
N VAL A 62 -4.45 2.57 -0.40
CA VAL A 62 -3.83 3.82 0.06
C VAL A 62 -2.85 4.37 -0.98
N ASN A 63 -1.90 3.55 -1.45
CA ASN A 63 -0.84 4.03 -2.33
C ASN A 63 -1.33 4.34 -3.76
N LEU A 64 -2.29 3.58 -4.31
CA LEU A 64 -2.91 3.91 -5.60
C LEU A 64 -3.76 5.18 -5.52
N GLY A 65 -4.37 5.45 -4.35
CA GLY A 65 -5.05 6.71 -4.09
C GLY A 65 -4.12 7.92 -4.17
N MET A 66 -2.91 7.82 -3.60
CA MET A 66 -1.89 8.88 -3.68
C MET A 66 -1.27 8.97 -5.08
N ALA A 67 -0.91 7.84 -5.69
CA ALA A 67 -0.38 7.79 -7.05
C ALA A 67 -1.33 8.45 -8.06
N ARG A 68 -2.64 8.24 -7.94
CA ARG A 68 -3.64 8.91 -8.79
C ARG A 68 -3.65 10.43 -8.61
N LYS A 69 -3.47 10.93 -7.38
CA LYS A 69 -3.37 12.38 -7.12
C LYS A 69 -2.13 12.99 -7.78
N ALA A 70 -1.03 12.23 -7.80
CA ALA A 70 0.20 12.55 -8.53
C ALA A 70 0.12 12.32 -10.06
N GLY A 71 -1.07 12.02 -10.60
CA GLY A 71 -1.29 11.87 -12.03
C GLY A 71 -0.80 10.54 -12.63
N VAL A 72 -0.45 9.54 -11.81
CA VAL A 72 -0.14 8.19 -12.30
C VAL A 72 -1.40 7.56 -12.90
N SER A 73 -1.29 7.14 -14.15
CA SER A 73 -2.38 6.55 -14.92
C SER A 73 -2.52 5.04 -14.69
N ALA A 74 -3.69 4.49 -15.01
CA ALA A 74 -3.90 3.03 -14.97
C ALA A 74 -2.97 2.29 -15.96
N THR A 75 -2.65 2.91 -17.10
CA THR A 75 -1.70 2.35 -18.07
C THR A 75 -0.30 2.24 -17.49
N GLU A 76 0.14 3.20 -16.67
CA GLU A 76 1.44 3.12 -16.01
C GLU A 76 1.44 2.12 -14.87
N VAL A 77 0.34 1.99 -14.12
CA VAL A 77 0.18 0.91 -13.14
C VAL A 77 0.37 -0.44 -13.82
N GLN A 78 -0.30 -0.68 -14.96
CA GLN A 78 -0.09 -1.88 -15.77
C GLN A 78 1.38 -1.98 -16.24
N GLY A 79 1.96 -0.88 -16.68
CA GLY A 79 3.36 -0.79 -17.08
C GLY A 79 4.32 -1.25 -15.98
N VAL A 80 4.07 -0.89 -14.72
CA VAL A 80 4.87 -1.36 -13.57
C VAL A 80 4.79 -2.88 -13.44
N PHE A 81 3.58 -3.47 -13.49
CA PHE A 81 3.42 -4.92 -13.47
C PHE A 81 4.22 -5.61 -14.59
N THR A 82 4.12 -5.08 -15.81
CA THR A 82 4.87 -5.61 -16.96
C THR A 82 6.38 -5.46 -16.77
N ALA A 83 6.85 -4.31 -16.30
CA ALA A 83 8.27 -4.00 -16.15
C ALA A 83 8.97 -4.91 -15.12
N ILE A 84 8.31 -5.19 -13.99
CA ILE A 84 8.91 -5.99 -12.92
C ILE A 84 8.59 -7.48 -13.02
N ALA A 85 7.67 -7.90 -13.89
CA ALA A 85 7.26 -9.29 -14.04
C ALA A 85 8.44 -10.28 -14.18
N PRO A 86 9.51 -9.99 -14.97
CA PRO A 86 10.66 -10.89 -15.06
C PRO A 86 11.47 -11.01 -13.76
N ILE A 87 11.38 -10.01 -12.88
CA ILE A 87 12.11 -9.95 -11.60
C ILE A 87 11.35 -10.69 -10.50
N VAL A 88 10.03 -10.48 -10.43
CA VAL A 88 9.20 -11.00 -9.33
C VAL A 88 8.48 -12.32 -9.68
N GLY A 89 8.39 -12.65 -10.96
CA GLY A 89 7.76 -13.88 -11.47
C GLY A 89 6.23 -13.83 -11.55
N THR A 90 5.67 -14.75 -12.35
CA THR A 90 4.23 -14.81 -12.67
C THR A 90 3.34 -14.97 -11.45
N ALA A 91 3.74 -15.80 -10.47
CA ALA A 91 2.96 -16.01 -9.25
C ALA A 91 2.79 -14.73 -8.45
N ARG A 92 3.85 -13.91 -8.33
CA ARG A 92 3.79 -12.63 -7.62
C ARG A 92 2.93 -11.62 -8.36
N VAL A 93 3.05 -11.53 -9.69
CA VAL A 93 2.22 -10.67 -10.53
C VAL A 93 0.73 -11.00 -10.35
N ALA A 94 0.36 -12.28 -10.44
CA ALA A 94 -1.03 -12.71 -10.30
C ALA A 94 -1.60 -12.42 -8.89
N SER A 95 -0.81 -12.70 -7.84
CA SER A 95 -1.22 -12.41 -6.45
C SER A 95 -1.46 -10.92 -6.22
N ALA A 96 -0.50 -10.08 -6.63
CA ALA A 96 -0.59 -8.64 -6.49
C ALA A 96 -1.76 -8.05 -7.28
N ALA A 97 -2.01 -8.52 -8.51
CA ALA A 97 -3.18 -8.12 -9.29
C ALA A 97 -4.50 -8.46 -8.56
N GLY A 98 -4.60 -9.65 -7.97
CA GLY A 98 -5.73 -10.02 -7.12
C GLY A 98 -5.89 -9.13 -5.89
N SER A 99 -4.79 -8.75 -5.24
CA SER A 99 -4.80 -7.82 -4.11
C SER A 99 -5.24 -6.41 -4.50
N VAL A 100 -4.84 -5.91 -5.68
CA VAL A 100 -5.33 -4.64 -6.24
C VAL A 100 -6.83 -4.70 -6.51
N LEU A 101 -7.36 -5.79 -7.09
CA LEU A 101 -8.80 -5.94 -7.30
C LEU A 101 -9.58 -5.92 -5.98
N ARG A 102 -9.08 -6.62 -4.95
CA ARG A 102 -9.67 -6.58 -3.60
C ARG A 102 -9.63 -5.17 -3.02
N ALA A 103 -8.53 -4.45 -3.20
CA ALA A 103 -8.37 -3.05 -2.78
C ALA A 103 -9.47 -2.15 -3.36
N LEU A 104 -9.72 -2.27 -4.67
CA LEU A 104 -10.78 -1.51 -5.35
C LEU A 104 -12.16 -1.88 -4.82
N GLY A 105 -12.43 -3.17 -4.59
CA GLY A 105 -13.68 -3.63 -3.98
C GLY A 105 -13.93 -3.07 -2.58
N MET A 106 -12.89 -2.99 -1.74
CA MET A 106 -12.97 -2.35 -0.42
C MET A 106 -13.28 -0.86 -0.54
N GLY A 107 -12.63 -0.15 -1.47
CA GLY A 107 -12.89 1.27 -1.71
C GLY A 107 -14.35 1.55 -2.07
N GLU A 108 -14.97 0.69 -2.88
CA GLU A 108 -16.40 0.79 -3.22
C GLU A 108 -17.32 0.47 -2.04
N ALA A 109 -16.98 -0.51 -1.19
CA ALA A 109 -17.74 -0.81 0.02
C ALA A 109 -17.74 0.37 1.01
N ILE A 110 -16.58 1.02 1.21
CA ILE A 110 -16.45 2.19 2.09
C ILE A 110 -17.29 3.37 1.58
N LYS A 111 -17.34 3.60 0.26
CA LYS A 111 -18.16 4.67 -0.33
C LYS A 111 -19.66 4.44 -0.11
N LYS A 112 -20.14 3.20 -0.11
CA LYS A 112 -21.56 2.86 0.08
C LYS A 112 -22.05 3.02 1.54
N GLN A 113 -21.14 3.14 2.50
CA GLN A 113 -21.47 3.36 3.93
C GLN A 113 -21.53 4.84 4.33
N ARG A 114 -21.24 5.75 3.39
CA ARG A 114 -21.33 7.21 3.56
C ARG A 114 -22.50 7.77 2.77
#